data_AF-A0A919VXJ9-F1
#
_entry.id   AF-A0A919VXJ9-F1
#
_cell.length_a   1.000
_cell.length_b   1.000
_cell.length_c   1.000
_cell.angle_alpha   90.00
_cell.angle_beta   90.00
_cell.angle_gamma   90.00
#
_symmetry.space_group_name_H-M   'P 1'
#
loop_
_entity.id
_entity.type
_entity.pdbx_description
1 polymer ?
#
loop_
_entity_poly.entity_id
_entity_poly.type
_entity_poly.pdbx_seq_one_letter_code
_entity_poly.pdbx_strand_id
1 'polypeptide(L)'
;MLHSLDLNASADDGPTPDDLAAIEAEQPLISRELEWLEIEITLLNGYDRGGPSLLDWRRLRRAEARVIREAFAYVASRAIVDSRRAA
;
A
#
# COMPACT_ATOMS: atom_id res chain seq x y z
N MET A 1 -0.82 -27.82 -20.83
CA MET A 1 -1.64 -26.73 -21.40
C MET A 1 -1.28 -25.46 -20.65
N LEU A 2 -0.15 -24.84 -21.01
CA LEU A 2 0.25 -23.56 -20.45
C LEU A 2 -0.55 -22.50 -21.21
N HIS A 3 -1.38 -21.72 -20.50
CA HIS A 3 -2.01 -20.53 -21.05
C HIS A 3 -0.88 -19.59 -21.49
N SER A 4 -0.65 -19.50 -22.80
CA SER A 4 0.10 -18.40 -23.39
C SER A 4 -0.73 -17.14 -23.18
N LEU A 5 -0.37 -16.37 -22.15
CA LEU A 5 -0.84 -14.98 -22.06
C LEU A 5 -0.20 -14.26 -23.25
N ASP A 6 -1.00 -13.98 -24.27
CA ASP A 6 -0.59 -13.13 -25.38
C ASP A 6 -0.28 -11.73 -24.82
N LEU A 7 0.99 -11.49 -24.50
CA LEU A 7 1.57 -10.18 -24.17
C LEU A 7 1.76 -9.36 -25.44
N ASN A 8 0.74 -9.31 -26.29
CA ASN A 8 0.66 -8.39 -27.42
C ASN A 8 -0.20 -7.19 -27.02
N ALA A 9 0.15 -6.56 -25.89
CA ALA A 9 -0.19 -5.16 -25.72
C ALA A 9 0.59 -4.41 -26.79
N SER A 10 -0.11 -3.83 -27.76
CA SER A 10 0.52 -2.85 -28.62
C SER A 10 1.16 -1.78 -27.72
N ALA A 11 2.26 -1.15 -28.11
CA ALA A 11 2.91 -0.13 -27.27
C ALA A 11 1.97 1.06 -26.92
N ASP A 12 0.77 1.09 -27.51
CA ASP A 12 -0.33 2.04 -27.32
C ASP A 12 -1.40 1.57 -26.31
N ASP A 13 -1.38 0.31 -25.85
CA ASP A 13 -2.31 -0.26 -24.84
C ASP A 13 -1.74 -0.29 -23.41
N GLY A 14 -0.50 0.19 -23.22
CA GLY A 14 0.17 0.21 -21.93
C GLY A 14 -0.28 1.38 -21.03
N PRO A 15 -0.07 1.28 -19.70
CA PRO A 15 -0.28 2.42 -18.81
C PRO A 15 0.55 3.62 -19.27
N THR A 16 -0.07 4.80 -19.25
CA THR A 16 0.62 6.05 -19.60
C THR A 16 1.67 6.38 -18.53
N PRO A 17 2.65 7.26 -18.83
CA PRO A 17 3.59 7.73 -17.81
C PRO A 17 2.90 8.33 -16.57
N ASP A 18 1.75 8.98 -16.76
CA ASP A 18 0.94 9.53 -15.68
C ASP A 18 0.28 8.42 -14.83
N ASP A 19 -0.15 7.32 -15.46
CA ASP A 19 -0.70 6.16 -14.75
C ASP A 19 0.39 5.47 -13.92
N LEU A 20 1.59 5.31 -14.48
CA LEU A 20 2.74 4.75 -13.76
C LEU A 20 3.16 5.65 -12.59
N ALA A 21 3.18 6.97 -12.79
CA ALA A 21 3.47 7.92 -11.72
C ALA A 21 2.42 7.88 -10.60
N ALA A 22 1.15 7.65 -10.93
CA ALA A 22 0.09 7.48 -9.93
C ALA A 22 0.31 6.22 -9.08
N ILE A 23 0.71 5.10 -9.71
CA ILE A 23 1.09 3.87 -8.99
C ILE A 23 2.30 4.11 -8.08
N GLU A 24 3.34 4.77 -8.57
CA GLU A 24 4.52 5.10 -7.75
C GLU A 24 4.18 5.99 -6.55
N ALA A 25 3.22 6.90 -6.70
CA ALA A 25 2.74 7.75 -5.61
C ALA A 25 2.00 6.97 -4.50
N GLU A 26 1.42 5.80 -4.81
CA GLU A 26 0.74 4.92 -3.85
C GLU A 26 1.71 4.05 -3.04
N GLN A 27 2.90 3.79 -3.57
CA GLN A 27 3.86 2.85 -2.99
C GLN A 27 4.20 3.11 -1.51
N PRO A 28 4.36 4.37 -1.04
CA PRO A 28 4.59 4.64 0.38
C PRO A 28 3.45 4.15 1.27
N LEU A 29 2.19 4.37 0.88
CA LEU A 29 1.01 3.94 1.64
C LEU A 29 0.91 2.42 1.67
N ILE A 30 1.01 1.77 0.50
CA ILE A 30 0.99 0.31 0.38
C ILE A 30 2.06 -0.32 1.27
N SER A 31 3.27 0.26 1.28
CA SER A 31 4.36 -0.24 2.13
C SER A 31 4.00 -0.19 3.62
N ARG A 32 3.29 0.85 4.08
CA ARG A 32 2.82 0.94 5.48
C ARG A 32 1.71 -0.05 5.78
N GLU A 33 0.82 -0.30 4.83
CA GLU A 33 -0.26 -1.28 4.98
C GLU A 33 0.31 -2.69 5.08
N LEU A 34 1.31 -3.03 4.26
CA LEU A 34 2.02 -4.31 4.35
C LEU A 34 2.78 -4.46 5.68
N GLU A 35 3.44 -3.42 6.17
CA GLU A 35 4.07 -3.43 7.50
C GLU A 35 3.05 -3.68 8.63
N TRP A 36 1.86 -3.08 8.53
CA TRP A 36 0.78 -3.27 9.50
C TRP A 36 0.22 -4.70 9.44
N LEU A 37 -0.04 -5.22 8.23
CA LEU A 37 -0.50 -6.58 8.00
C LEU A 37 0.49 -7.63 8.53
N GLU A 38 1.80 -7.42 8.33
CA GLU A 38 2.83 -8.33 8.85
C GLU A 38 2.79 -8.41 10.39
N ILE A 39 2.56 -7.28 11.06
CA ILE A 39 2.40 -7.25 12.52
C ILE A 39 1.11 -7.97 12.93
N GLU A 40 0.01 -7.77 12.21
CA GLU A 40 -1.25 -8.48 12.48
C GLU A 40 -1.10 -10.00 12.34
N ILE A 41 -0.45 -10.47 11.27
CA ILE A 41 -0.10 -11.88 11.06
C ILE A 41 0.74 -12.41 12.23
N THR A 42 1.74 -11.64 12.66
CA THR A 42 2.60 -12.01 13.80
C THR A 42 1.81 -12.13 15.12
N LEU A 43 0.77 -11.30 15.31
CA LEU A 43 -0.13 -11.39 16.46
C LEU A 43 -0.99 -12.65 16.39
N LEU A 44 -1.62 -12.92 15.24
CA LEU A 44 -2.49 -14.09 15.04
C LEU A 44 -1.74 -15.41 15.22
N ASN A 45 -0.49 -15.48 14.75
CA ASN A 45 0.37 -16.64 14.90
C ASN A 45 1.06 -16.73 16.28
N GLY A 46 0.71 -15.86 17.23
CA GLY A 46 1.33 -15.81 18.56
C GLY A 46 0.91 -16.93 19.52
N TYR A 47 0.01 -17.83 19.13
CA TYR A 47 -0.55 -18.85 20.03
C TYR A 47 0.53 -19.73 20.68
N ASP A 48 1.49 -20.24 19.89
CA ASP A 48 2.54 -21.15 20.37
C ASP A 48 3.50 -20.53 21.39
N ARG A 49 3.52 -19.19 21.48
CA ARG A 49 4.34 -18.41 22.41
C ARG A 49 3.54 -17.80 23.58
N GLY A 50 2.32 -18.29 23.82
CA GLY A 50 1.45 -17.84 24.91
C GLY A 50 0.57 -16.62 24.55
N GLY A 51 0.44 -16.31 23.26
CA GLY A 51 -0.37 -15.21 22.74
C GLY A 51 0.38 -13.87 22.58
N PRO A 52 -0.32 -12.82 22.11
CA PRO A 52 0.28 -11.51 21.89
C PRO A 52 0.70 -10.80 23.18
N SER A 53 1.91 -10.23 23.16
CA SER A 53 2.43 -9.43 24.27
C SER A 53 1.92 -7.99 24.25
N LEU A 54 2.07 -7.27 25.37
CA LEU A 54 1.80 -5.82 25.42
C LEU A 54 2.63 -5.01 24.41
N LEU A 55 3.85 -5.48 24.08
CA LEU A 55 4.70 -4.86 23.09
C LEU A 55 4.13 -5.04 21.68
N ASP A 56 3.58 -6.23 21.37
CA ASP A 56 2.95 -6.52 20.08
C ASP A 56 1.76 -5.59 19.85
N TRP A 57 0.90 -5.41 20.85
CA TRP A 57 -0.20 -4.46 20.78
C TRP A 57 0.25 -3.01 20.58
N ARG A 58 1.38 -2.61 21.19
CA ARG A 58 1.97 -1.27 20.97
C ARG A 58 2.53 -1.13 19.55
N ARG A 59 3.11 -2.19 18.99
CA ARG A 59 3.62 -2.18 17.61
C ARG A 59 2.47 -2.07 16.61
N LEU A 60 1.39 -2.83 16.82
CA LEU A 60 0.18 -2.79 15.97
C LEU A 60 -0.39 -1.37 15.89
N ARG A 61 -0.65 -0.74 17.04
CA ARG A 61 -1.17 0.65 17.07
C ARG A 61 -0.26 1.67 16.42
N ARG A 62 1.07 1.49 16.51
CA ARG A 62 2.03 2.39 15.86
C ARG A 62 2.04 2.21 14.35
N ALA A 63 1.90 0.97 13.87
CA ALA A 63 1.83 0.67 12.45
C ALA A 63 0.53 1.23 11.85
N GLU A 64 -0.61 1.00 12.50
CA GLU A 64 -1.88 1.61 12.12
C GLU A 64 -1.81 3.14 12.05
N ALA A 65 -1.22 3.78 13.07
CA ALA A 65 -1.02 5.23 13.05
C ALA A 65 -0.10 5.70 11.92
N ARG A 66 0.84 4.87 11.43
CA ARG A 66 1.66 5.19 10.25
C ARG A 66 0.84 5.11 8.97
N VAL A 67 0.02 4.07 8.82
CA VAL A 67 -0.91 3.92 7.69
C VAL A 67 -1.82 5.15 7.59
N ILE A 68 -2.46 5.54 8.69
CA ILE A 68 -3.35 6.71 8.71
C ILE A 68 -2.61 7.99 8.26
N ARG A 69 -1.41 8.23 8.77
CA ARG A 69 -0.61 9.41 8.36
C ARG A 69 -0.27 9.39 6.87
N GLU A 70 0.15 8.24 6.36
CA GLU A 70 0.50 8.09 4.94
C GLU A 70 -0.73 8.22 4.04
N ALA A 71 -1.89 7.71 4.48
CA ALA A 71 -3.16 7.85 3.78
C ALA A 71 -3.56 9.32 3.65
N PHE A 72 -3.44 10.10 4.74
CA PHE A 72 -3.66 11.54 4.67
C PHE A 72 -2.68 12.24 3.72
N ALA A 73 -1.40 11.86 3.73
CA ALA A 73 -0.40 12.43 2.84
C ALA A 73 -0.72 12.12 1.36
N TYR A 74 -1.12 10.90 1.05
CA TYR A 74 -1.51 10.47 -0.30
C TYR A 74 -2.78 11.19 -0.80
N VAL A 75 -3.82 11.29 0.03
CA VAL A 75 -5.05 12.03 -0.34
C VAL A 75 -4.75 13.52 -0.57
N ALA A 76 -3.92 14.13 0.28
CA ALA A 76 -3.51 15.52 0.10
C ALA A 76 -2.72 15.73 -1.20
N SER A 77 -1.81 14.81 -1.55
CA SER A 77 -1.03 14.91 -2.79
C SER A 77 -1.92 14.75 -4.03
N ARG A 78 -2.87 13.81 -4.03
CA ARG A 78 -3.85 13.63 -5.11
C ARG A 78 -4.71 14.88 -5.33
N ALA A 79 -5.23 15.48 -4.25
CA ALA A 79 -6.02 16.71 -4.34
C ALA A 79 -5.25 17.87 -5.00
N ILE A 80 -3.94 18.00 -4.73
CA ILE A 80 -3.07 19.01 -5.36
C ILE A 80 -2.89 18.73 -6.85
N VAL A 81 -2.66 17.48 -7.24
CA VAL A 81 -2.50 17.07 -8.65
C VAL A 81 -3.78 17.34 -9.44
N ASP A 82 -4.94 16.96 -8.89
CA ASP A 82 -6.23 17.17 -9.54
C ASP A 82 -6.54 18.66 -9.72
N SER A 83 -6.21 19.49 -8.70
CA SER A 83 -6.35 20.95 -8.79
C SER A 83 -5.47 21.55 -9.88
N ARG A 84 -4.26 21.02 -10.09
CA ARG A 84 -3.34 21.47 -11.16
C ARG A 84 -3.84 21.08 -12.55
N ARG A 85 -4.49 19.92 -12.71
CA ARG A 85 -5.08 19.50 -13.99
C ARG A 85 -6.31 20.32 -14.39
N ALA A 86 -7.00 20.94 -13.42
CA ALA A 86 -8.22 21.72 -13.65
C ALA A 86 -7.98 23.21 -14.00
N ALA A 87 -6.75 23.71 -13.87
CA ALA A 87 -6.35 25.10 -14.11
C ALA A 87 -5.65 25.25 -15.48
#